data_AF-A0A2M9M9L1-F1
#
_entry.id   AF-A0A2M9M9L1-F1
#
_cell.length_a   1.000
_cell.length_b   1.000
_cell.length_c   1.000
_cell.angle_alpha   90.00
_cell.angle_beta   90.00
_cell.angle_gamma   90.00
#
_symmetry.space_group_name_H-M   'P 1'
#
loop_
_entity.id
_entity.type
_entity.pdbx_description
1 polymer ?
#
loop_
_entity_poly.entity_id
_entity_poly.type
_entity_poly.pdbx_seq_one_letter_code
_entity_poly.pdbx_strand_id
1 'polypeptide(L)'
;METGEENTDHRVRMWAPVGQAVALLLGPYAEVVLHDPDTDRILAIWNPMGSRGPGDPSLLGELDALDPSARDVFGPYEKLLADGRRLSSVSAVLREPDGKAAAVLCVNLDRTPLEQAAAVLSAFGAPTTPRPEPLFEQDWNERVQHIVGAYVRECGRPVERLTRADRLAVLARLDEAKVFAMRRATPVVAAALRVSRSTLYGLLAEFRAPSTKDHTP
;
A
#
# COMPACT_ATOMS: atom_id res chain seq x y z
N MET A 1 18.93 11.77 52.47
CA MET A 1 17.88 10.82 52.04
C MET A 1 18.22 10.48 50.60
N GLU A 2 19.22 9.61 50.43
CA GLU A 2 19.64 9.08 49.13
C GLU A 2 18.82 7.82 48.88
N THR A 3 18.01 7.77 47.83
CA THR A 3 17.45 6.55 47.20
C THR A 3 16.66 6.96 45.95
N GLY A 4 17.15 6.63 44.74
CA GLY A 4 16.32 6.72 43.53
C GLY A 4 17.02 6.73 42.15
N GLU A 5 18.30 7.11 42.05
CA GLU A 5 19.03 7.10 40.75
C GLU A 5 19.78 5.78 40.50
N GLU A 6 19.16 4.65 40.83
CA GLU A 6 19.72 3.33 40.52
C GLU A 6 19.57 3.03 39.01
N ASN A 7 20.71 3.08 38.30
CA ASN A 7 21.02 2.29 37.11
C ASN A 7 20.07 2.40 35.89
N THR A 8 19.72 3.61 35.45
CA THR A 8 19.07 3.78 34.14
C THR A 8 19.99 3.28 33.03
N ASP A 9 19.53 2.30 32.25
CA ASP A 9 20.26 1.69 31.12
C ASP A 9 20.92 2.78 30.25
N HIS A 10 22.23 2.63 30.01
CA HIS A 10 23.02 3.60 29.25
C HIS A 10 22.46 3.82 27.83
N ARG A 11 21.86 2.80 27.21
CA ARG A 11 21.21 2.89 25.90
C ARG A 11 20.02 3.85 25.95
N VAL A 12 19.21 3.78 27.02
CA VAL A 12 18.10 4.71 27.24
C VAL A 12 18.62 6.13 27.43
N ARG A 13 19.68 6.33 28.23
CA ARG A 13 20.28 7.66 28.43
C ARG A 13 20.79 8.26 27.12
N MET A 14 21.45 7.45 26.29
CA MET A 14 22.02 7.88 25.01
C MET A 14 20.94 8.24 23.98
N TRP A 15 19.88 7.43 23.87
CA TRP A 15 18.88 7.56 22.81
C TRP A 15 17.62 8.34 23.20
N ALA A 16 17.41 8.62 24.49
CA ALA A 16 16.26 9.39 24.95
C ALA A 16 16.08 10.75 24.26
N PRO A 17 17.14 11.58 24.07
CA PRO A 17 16.96 12.87 23.38
C PRO A 17 16.42 12.72 21.95
N VAL A 18 16.87 11.69 21.22
CA VAL A 18 16.41 11.39 19.86
C VAL A 18 14.96 10.91 19.88
N GLY A 19 14.65 9.95 20.74
CA GLY A 19 13.30 9.40 20.88
C GLY A 19 12.28 10.48 21.27
N GLN A 20 12.62 11.33 22.24
CA GLN A 20 11.81 12.47 22.65
C GLN A 20 11.64 13.49 21.54
N ALA A 21 12.70 13.86 20.82
CA ALA A 21 12.61 14.85 19.73
C ALA A 21 11.65 14.40 18.62
N VAL A 22 11.74 13.13 18.19
CA VAL A 22 10.85 12.57 17.17
C VAL A 22 9.41 12.51 17.67
N ALA A 23 9.19 12.03 18.91
CA ALA A 23 7.86 11.95 19.49
C ALA A 23 7.21 13.33 19.69
N LEU A 24 7.98 14.36 20.06
CA LEU A 24 7.50 15.73 20.20
C LEU A 24 7.13 16.36 18.86
N LEU A 25 7.91 16.09 17.80
CA LEU A 25 7.66 16.64 16.47
C LEU A 25 6.44 16.02 15.79
N LEU A 26 6.27 14.71 15.94
CA LEU A 26 5.26 13.91 15.23
C LEU A 26 4.07 13.52 16.12
N GLY A 27 4.09 13.93 17.39
CA GLY A 27 2.99 13.75 18.31
C GLY A 27 1.73 14.51 17.86
N PRO A 28 0.53 13.99 18.17
CA PRO A 28 0.26 12.78 18.96
C PRO A 28 0.28 11.49 18.12
N TYR A 29 0.64 11.55 16.83
CA TYR A 29 0.41 10.45 15.89
C TYR A 29 1.59 9.48 15.73
N ALA A 30 2.76 9.77 16.30
CA ALA A 30 3.91 8.87 16.26
C ALA A 30 4.30 8.35 17.63
N GLU A 31 4.38 7.03 17.78
CA GLU A 31 5.02 6.35 18.90
C GLU A 31 6.47 6.07 18.55
N VAL A 32 7.38 6.29 19.50
CA VAL A 32 8.78 5.90 19.35
C VAL A 32 9.11 4.88 20.43
N VAL A 33 9.70 3.76 20.03
CA VAL A 33 10.02 2.65 20.95
C VAL A 33 11.48 2.28 20.80
N LEU A 34 12.19 2.18 21.92
CA LEU A 34 13.54 1.63 21.98
C LEU A 34 13.45 0.21 22.54
N HIS A 35 14.00 -0.74 21.81
CA HIS A 35 13.95 -2.16 22.13
C HIS A 35 15.34 -2.70 22.44
N ASP A 36 15.38 -3.66 23.36
CA ASP A 36 16.52 -4.53 23.60
C ASP A 36 16.40 -5.79 22.74
N PRO A 37 17.23 -5.97 21.70
CA PRO A 37 17.18 -7.15 20.85
C PRO A 37 17.64 -8.42 21.58
N ASP A 38 18.49 -8.31 22.61
CA ASP A 38 19.00 -9.49 23.33
C ASP A 38 17.96 -10.08 24.28
N THR A 39 17.12 -9.23 24.89
CA THR A 39 16.10 -9.66 25.87
C THR A 39 14.67 -9.66 25.32
N ASP A 40 14.47 -9.18 24.08
CA ASP A 40 13.17 -8.91 23.45
C ASP A 40 12.23 -8.07 24.33
N ARG A 41 12.78 -7.03 24.99
CA ARG A 41 12.04 -6.13 25.90
C ARG A 41 12.11 -4.68 25.48
N ILE A 42 11.05 -3.92 25.78
CA ILE A 42 11.03 -2.48 25.58
C ILE A 42 11.93 -1.82 26.64
N LEU A 43 12.92 -1.06 26.19
CA LEU A 43 13.80 -0.26 27.05
C LEU A 43 13.16 1.08 27.40
N ALA A 44 12.56 1.73 26.41
CA ALA A 44 11.87 3.01 26.56
C ALA A 44 10.80 3.17 25.49
N ILE A 45 9.77 3.95 25.80
CA ILE A 45 8.70 4.30 24.87
C ILE A 45 8.30 5.75 25.07
N TRP A 46 8.09 6.47 23.96
CA TRP A 46 7.69 7.87 23.93
C TRP A 46 6.42 8.01 23.08
N ASN A 47 5.46 8.79 23.58
CA ASN A 47 4.12 8.94 23.02
C ASN A 47 3.44 7.57 22.71
N PRO A 48 3.25 6.70 23.71
CA PRO A 48 2.65 5.38 23.52
C PRO A 48 1.22 5.50 22.96
N MET A 49 0.93 4.75 21.91
CA MET A 49 -0.41 4.71 21.28
C MET A 49 -1.30 3.59 21.83
N GLY A 50 -0.75 2.74 22.70
CA GLY A 50 -1.44 1.66 23.39
C GLY A 50 -1.03 1.58 24.86
N SER A 51 -1.21 0.42 25.48
CA SER A 51 -0.94 0.21 26.91
C SER A 51 0.46 -0.31 27.23
N ARG A 52 1.33 -0.48 26.23
CA ARG A 52 2.68 -1.05 26.42
C ARG A 52 3.63 -0.02 27.05
N GLY A 53 4.56 -0.50 27.86
CA GLY A 53 5.57 0.28 28.58
C GLY A 53 6.95 -0.38 28.62
N PRO A 54 7.95 0.27 29.24
CA PRO A 54 9.25 -0.33 29.49
C PRO A 54 9.12 -1.65 30.26
N GLY A 55 9.86 -2.68 29.85
CA GLY A 55 9.82 -4.05 30.40
C GLY A 55 8.82 -4.99 29.72
N ASP A 56 7.86 -4.47 28.95
CA ASP A 56 6.96 -5.31 28.15
C ASP A 56 7.69 -5.99 26.99
N PRO A 57 7.17 -7.10 26.45
CA PRO A 57 7.72 -7.73 25.25
C PRO A 57 7.78 -6.77 24.06
N SER A 58 8.91 -6.76 23.35
CA SER A 58 9.10 -5.91 22.18
C SER A 58 8.31 -6.40 20.97
N LEU A 59 8.11 -7.72 20.87
CA LEU A 59 7.46 -8.36 19.73
C LEU A 59 8.20 -8.05 18.42
N LEU A 60 9.54 -8.12 18.45
CA LEU A 60 10.40 -7.85 17.28
C LEU A 60 10.36 -8.95 16.22
N GLY A 61 9.56 -10.01 16.37
CA GLY A 61 9.66 -11.24 15.57
C GLY A 61 9.65 -11.10 14.04
N GLU A 62 9.20 -9.97 13.48
CA GLU A 62 9.33 -9.67 12.05
C GLU A 62 10.72 -9.17 11.65
N LEU A 63 11.45 -8.52 12.56
CA LEU A 63 12.84 -8.07 12.38
C LEU A 63 13.83 -9.24 12.47
N ASP A 64 13.52 -10.32 13.19
CA ASP A 64 14.38 -11.51 13.31
C ASP A 64 14.55 -12.23 11.96
N ALA A 65 13.60 -12.05 11.04
CA ALA A 65 13.67 -12.60 9.69
C ALA A 65 14.46 -11.72 8.70
N LEU A 66 14.88 -10.52 9.11
CA LEU A 66 15.64 -9.61 8.26
C LEU A 66 17.10 -10.01 8.23
N ASP A 67 17.69 -9.98 7.03
CA ASP A 67 19.09 -10.32 6.81
C ASP A 67 20.00 -9.42 7.66
N PRO A 68 20.80 -9.98 8.59
CA PRO A 68 21.71 -9.21 9.45
C PRO A 68 22.80 -8.44 8.67
N SER A 69 23.06 -8.84 7.42
CA SER A 69 23.98 -8.17 6.48
C SER A 69 23.34 -7.05 5.66
N ALA A 70 22.03 -6.84 5.83
CA ALA A 70 21.31 -5.75 5.18
C ALA A 70 21.58 -4.39 5.84
N ARG A 71 20.92 -3.36 5.31
CA ARG A 71 20.99 -1.96 5.76
C ARG A 71 20.47 -1.85 7.20
N ASP A 72 21.04 -0.95 8.01
CA ASP A 72 20.62 -0.77 9.42
C ASP A 72 19.23 -0.14 9.61
N VAL A 73 18.62 0.37 8.55
CA VAL A 73 17.30 1.01 8.60
C VAL A 73 16.33 0.30 7.66
N PHE A 74 15.18 -0.08 8.20
CA PHE A 74 14.14 -0.83 7.54
C PHE A 74 12.83 -0.04 7.51
N GLY A 75 12.15 -0.07 6.36
CA GLY A 75 10.87 0.60 6.14
C GLY A 75 10.94 1.83 5.22
N PRO A 76 9.87 2.65 5.20
CA PRO A 76 8.62 2.45 5.94
C PRO A 76 7.88 1.18 5.47
N TYR A 77 7.40 0.38 6.42
CA TYR A 77 6.54 -0.78 6.15
C TYR A 77 5.21 -0.63 6.89
N GLU A 78 4.18 -1.34 6.42
CA GLU A 78 2.86 -1.28 7.02
C GLU A 78 2.74 -2.25 8.20
N LYS A 79 2.14 -1.79 9.29
CA LYS A 79 1.75 -2.63 10.43
C LYS A 79 0.30 -2.40 10.79
N LEU A 80 -0.43 -3.48 11.08
CA LEU A 80 -1.82 -3.41 11.54
C LEU A 80 -1.86 -3.65 13.05
N LEU A 81 -2.50 -2.74 13.78
CA LEU A 81 -2.79 -2.93 15.19
C LEU A 81 -4.05 -3.79 15.38
N ALA A 82 -4.19 -4.41 16.56
CA ALA A 82 -5.34 -5.24 16.89
C ALA A 82 -6.68 -4.48 16.85
N ASP A 83 -6.65 -3.15 17.01
CA ASP A 83 -7.82 -2.27 16.90
C ASP A 83 -8.13 -1.86 15.44
N GLY A 84 -7.37 -2.37 14.46
CA GLY A 84 -7.56 -2.10 13.04
C GLY A 84 -6.83 -0.87 12.51
N ARG A 85 -6.13 -0.10 13.37
CA ARG A 85 -5.33 1.04 12.90
C ARG A 85 -4.14 0.58 12.05
N ARG A 86 -3.89 1.32 10.97
CA ARG A 86 -2.75 1.10 10.07
C ARG A 86 -1.63 2.06 10.42
N LEU A 87 -0.44 1.51 10.58
CA LEU A 87 0.76 2.25 10.91
C LEU A 87 1.74 2.21 9.74
N SER A 88 2.53 3.27 9.60
CA SER A 88 3.81 3.22 8.89
C SER A 88 4.93 3.13 9.92
N SER A 89 5.68 2.04 9.88
CA SER A 89 6.77 1.75 10.82
C SER A 89 8.12 1.83 10.13
N VAL A 90 9.08 2.47 10.79
CA VAL A 90 10.50 2.46 10.43
C VAL A 90 11.27 1.94 11.62
N SER A 91 12.18 1.01 11.38
CA SER A 91 13.00 0.37 12.41
C SER A 91 14.47 0.57 12.09
N ALA A 92 15.23 1.09 13.06
CA ALA A 92 16.65 1.34 12.94
C ALA A 92 17.42 0.48 13.96
N VAL A 93 18.33 -0.36 13.47
CA VAL A 93 19.24 -1.14 14.29
C VAL A 93 20.40 -0.25 14.70
N LEU A 94 20.55 -0.06 16.01
CA LEU A 94 21.59 0.76 16.60
C LEU A 94 22.72 -0.18 17.03
N ARG A 95 23.88 -0.09 16.37
CA ARG A 95 25.00 -1.01 16.60
C ARG A 95 26.09 -0.38 17.45
N GLU A 96 26.74 -1.22 18.25
CA GLU A 96 28.01 -0.89 18.91
C GLU A 96 29.16 -0.83 17.88
N PRO A 97 30.32 -0.25 18.24
CA PRO A 97 31.51 -0.23 17.38
C PRO A 97 32.01 -1.61 16.91
N ASP A 98 31.67 -2.68 17.64
CA ASP A 98 32.00 -4.06 17.27
C ASP A 98 31.01 -4.67 16.24
N GLY A 99 29.97 -3.93 15.84
CA GLY A 99 28.96 -4.33 14.88
C GLY A 99 27.77 -5.08 15.48
N LYS A 100 27.76 -5.36 16.78
CA LYS A 100 26.62 -6.01 17.46
C LYS A 100 25.45 -5.04 17.58
N ALA A 101 24.22 -5.52 17.36
CA ALA A 101 23.01 -4.74 17.61
C ALA A 101 22.85 -4.47 19.12
N ALA A 102 22.97 -3.20 19.51
CA ALA A 102 22.85 -2.74 20.90
C ALA A 102 21.39 -2.48 21.29
N ALA A 103 20.63 -1.92 20.35
CA ALA A 103 19.21 -1.58 20.50
C ALA A 103 18.53 -1.51 19.13
N VAL A 104 17.20 -1.53 19.11
CA VAL A 104 16.41 -1.22 17.91
C VAL A 104 15.48 -0.05 18.21
N LEU A 105 15.57 1.02 17.43
CA LEU A 105 14.68 2.18 17.52
C LEU A 105 13.58 2.06 16.46
N CYS A 106 12.33 1.96 16.91
CA CYS A 106 11.17 1.90 16.05
C CYS A 106 10.39 3.22 16.13
N VAL A 107 10.03 3.79 14.98
CA VAL A 107 9.12 4.93 14.86
C VAL A 107 7.87 4.45 14.14
N ASN A 108 6.72 4.57 14.82
CA ASN A 108 5.43 4.07 14.36
C ASN A 108 4.46 5.24 14.18
N LEU A 109 4.10 5.57 12.94
CA LEU A 109 3.18 6.66 12.62
C LEU A 109 1.76 6.12 12.35
N ASP A 110 0.77 6.58 13.10
CA ASP A 110 -0.66 6.33 12.87
C ASP A 110 -1.14 7.06 11.62
N ARG A 111 -1.56 6.28 10.62
CA ARG A 111 -2.04 6.83 9.34
C ARG A 111 -3.50 7.23 9.38
N THR A 112 -4.24 6.82 10.40
CA THR A 112 -5.70 7.02 10.51
C THR A 112 -6.12 8.48 10.27
N PRO A 113 -5.48 9.50 10.89
CA PRO A 113 -5.88 10.90 10.70
C PRO A 113 -5.65 11.39 9.26
N LEU A 114 -4.56 10.95 8.63
CA LEU A 114 -4.24 11.31 7.25
C LEU A 114 -5.21 10.65 6.27
N GLU A 115 -5.55 9.39 6.50
CA GLU A 115 -6.53 8.65 5.70
C GLU A 115 -7.94 9.25 5.83
N GLN A 116 -8.35 9.65 7.03
CA GLN A 116 -9.61 10.36 7.27
C GLN A 116 -9.63 11.73 6.56
N ALA A 117 -8.55 12.50 6.66
CA ALA A 117 -8.45 13.79 5.98
C ALA A 117 -8.51 13.62 4.45
N ALA A 118 -7.80 12.64 3.90
CA ALA A 118 -7.84 12.31 2.48
C ALA A 118 -9.24 11.90 2.03
N ALA A 119 -9.97 11.14 2.84
CA ALA A 119 -11.36 10.76 2.57
C ALA A 119 -12.30 11.98 2.53
N VAL A 120 -12.18 12.89 3.51
CA VAL A 120 -12.96 14.14 3.52
C VAL A 120 -12.67 15.01 2.31
N LEU A 121 -11.39 15.21 1.99
CA LEU A 121 -10.97 15.98 0.82
C LEU A 121 -11.45 15.35 -0.49
N SER A 122 -11.43 14.02 -0.58
CA SER A 122 -11.93 13.28 -1.75
C SER A 122 -13.45 13.41 -1.89
N ALA A 123 -14.18 13.28 -0.78
CA ALA A 123 -15.64 13.46 -0.75
C ALA A 123 -16.05 14.91 -1.12
N PHE A 124 -15.27 15.89 -0.70
CA PHE A 124 -15.51 17.30 -1.04
C PHE A 124 -15.11 17.64 -2.48
N GLY A 125 -13.96 17.16 -2.96
CA GLY A 125 -13.41 17.49 -4.27
C GLY A 125 -14.02 16.70 -5.44
N ALA A 126 -14.60 15.53 -5.17
CA ALA A 126 -15.25 14.69 -6.15
C ALA A 126 -16.48 13.97 -5.54
N PRO A 127 -17.52 14.72 -5.12
CA PRO A 127 -18.72 14.12 -4.56
C PRO A 127 -19.37 13.24 -5.64
N THR A 128 -19.30 11.93 -5.46
CA THR A 128 -20.00 10.97 -6.30
C THR A 128 -21.21 10.47 -5.54
N THR A 129 -22.36 10.44 -6.20
CA THR A 129 -23.53 9.73 -5.71
C THR A 129 -23.62 8.40 -6.45
N PRO A 130 -24.04 7.31 -5.78
CA PRO A 130 -24.35 6.06 -6.47
C PRO A 130 -25.34 6.38 -7.59
N ARG A 131 -24.95 6.10 -8.84
CA ARG A 131 -25.78 6.40 -9.99
C ARG A 131 -27.06 5.54 -9.90
N PRO A 132 -28.26 6.12 -10.11
CA PRO A 132 -29.49 5.33 -10.14
C PRO A 132 -29.39 4.17 -11.12
N GLU A 133 -29.78 2.96 -10.69
CA GLU A 133 -29.77 1.73 -11.52
C GLU A 133 -30.41 1.89 -12.91
N PRO A 134 -31.49 2.67 -13.12
CA PRO A 134 -32.07 2.88 -14.45
C PRO A 134 -31.14 3.56 -15.47
N LEU A 135 -30.10 4.28 -15.00
CA LEU A 135 -29.09 4.90 -15.85
C LEU A 135 -27.92 3.96 -16.18
N PHE A 136 -27.73 2.87 -15.42
CA PHE A 136 -26.72 1.85 -15.70
C PHE A 136 -27.07 1.01 -16.93
N GLU A 137 -28.36 0.76 -17.18
CA GLU A 137 -28.82 0.00 -18.36
C GLU A 137 -28.70 0.80 -19.67
N GLN A 138 -28.61 2.13 -19.60
CA GLN A 138 -28.68 3.00 -20.78
C GLN A 138 -27.32 3.48 -21.31
N ASP A 139 -26.22 3.35 -20.56
CA ASP A 139 -24.93 3.91 -20.98
C ASP A 139 -23.79 2.88 -21.07
N TRP A 140 -23.94 1.93 -21.99
CA TRP A 140 -22.88 1.00 -22.33
C TRP A 140 -21.64 1.72 -22.92
N ASN A 141 -21.77 2.95 -23.44
CA ASN A 141 -20.62 3.75 -23.88
C ASN A 141 -19.73 4.11 -22.69
N GLU A 142 -20.34 4.56 -21.59
CA GLU A 142 -19.62 4.84 -20.35
C GLU A 142 -18.97 3.58 -19.78
N ARG A 143 -19.64 2.42 -19.89
CA ARG A 143 -19.04 1.13 -19.49
C ARG A 143 -17.80 0.79 -20.30
N VAL A 144 -17.80 1.06 -21.62
CA VAL A 144 -16.59 0.94 -22.47
C VAL A 144 -15.49 1.88 -21.98
N GLN A 145 -15.80 3.15 -21.72
CA GLN A 145 -14.82 4.12 -21.25
C GLN A 145 -14.24 3.73 -19.88
N HIS A 146 -15.07 3.20 -18.98
CA HIS A 146 -14.64 2.77 -17.66
C HIS A 146 -13.68 1.57 -17.72
N ILE A 147 -13.99 0.55 -18.54
CA ILE A 147 -13.14 -0.63 -18.71
C ILE A 147 -11.80 -0.27 -19.36
N VAL A 148 -11.82 0.56 -20.41
CA VAL A 148 -10.59 1.04 -21.06
C VAL A 148 -9.77 1.89 -20.10
N GLY A 149 -10.40 2.82 -19.37
CA GLY A 149 -9.74 3.69 -18.40
C GLY A 149 -9.14 2.94 -17.21
N ALA A 150 -9.82 1.90 -16.70
CA ALA A 150 -9.29 1.04 -15.65
C ALA A 150 -8.02 0.32 -16.11
N TYR A 151 -8.03 -0.29 -17.31
CA TYR A 151 -6.86 -0.95 -17.86
C TYR A 151 -5.67 0.02 -18.06
N VAL A 152 -5.93 1.23 -18.56
CA VAL A 152 -4.90 2.27 -18.73
C VAL A 152 -4.24 2.63 -17.39
N ARG A 153 -5.04 2.79 -16.32
CA ARG A 153 -4.51 3.06 -14.97
C ARG A 153 -3.68 1.90 -14.44
N GLU A 154 -4.14 0.67 -14.63
CA GLU A 154 -3.44 -0.54 -14.18
C GLU A 154 -2.09 -0.75 -14.89
N CYS A 155 -2.05 -0.57 -16.22
CA CYS A 155 -0.83 -0.81 -17.00
C CYS A 155 0.09 0.41 -17.13
N GLY A 156 -0.33 1.58 -16.62
CA GLY A 156 0.42 2.85 -16.66
C GLY A 156 0.67 3.40 -18.07
N ARG A 157 -0.01 2.90 -19.10
CA ARG A 157 0.20 3.28 -20.50
C ARG A 157 -1.06 3.89 -21.09
N PRO A 158 -0.97 5.09 -21.70
CA PRO A 158 -2.13 5.73 -22.31
C PRO A 158 -2.60 4.95 -23.54
N VAL A 159 -3.87 5.10 -23.93
CA VAL A 159 -4.54 4.30 -24.98
C VAL A 159 -3.75 4.23 -26.29
N GLU A 160 -3.08 5.32 -26.66
CA GLU A 160 -2.31 5.44 -27.89
C GLU A 160 -1.07 4.54 -27.89
N ARG A 161 -0.54 4.23 -26.70
CA ARG A 161 0.66 3.41 -26.47
C ARG A 161 0.33 1.97 -26.05
N LEU A 162 -0.94 1.57 -26.08
CA LEU A 162 -1.32 0.19 -25.82
C LEU A 162 -0.79 -0.72 -26.93
N THR A 163 -0.07 -1.76 -26.53
CA THR A 163 0.44 -2.80 -27.42
C THR A 163 -0.71 -3.67 -27.94
N ARG A 164 -0.40 -4.55 -28.89
CA ARG A 164 -1.38 -5.53 -29.37
C ARG A 164 -1.91 -6.43 -28.23
N ALA A 165 -1.01 -6.91 -27.37
CA ALA A 165 -1.37 -7.72 -26.21
C ALA A 165 -2.29 -6.98 -25.24
N ASP A 166 -2.00 -5.69 -24.98
CA ASP A 166 -2.86 -4.86 -24.13
C ASP A 166 -4.26 -4.69 -24.70
N ARG A 167 -4.34 -4.46 -26.02
CA ARG A 167 -5.63 -4.29 -26.69
C ARG A 167 -6.45 -5.57 -26.63
N LEU A 168 -5.83 -6.74 -26.77
CA LEU A 168 -6.51 -8.04 -26.59
C LEU A 168 -6.99 -8.23 -25.14
N ALA A 169 -6.19 -7.85 -24.14
CA ALA A 169 -6.59 -7.92 -22.74
C ALA A 169 -7.79 -7.00 -22.43
N VAL A 170 -7.82 -5.79 -23.01
CA VAL A 170 -8.98 -4.89 -22.92
C VAL A 170 -10.21 -5.50 -23.60
N LEU A 171 -10.06 -6.12 -24.77
CA LEU A 171 -11.17 -6.79 -25.46
C LEU A 171 -11.75 -7.96 -24.65
N ALA A 172 -10.89 -8.72 -23.95
CA ALA A 172 -11.34 -9.79 -23.06
C ALA A 172 -12.24 -9.24 -21.93
N ARG A 173 -11.85 -8.15 -21.28
CA ARG A 173 -12.64 -7.50 -20.22
C ARG A 173 -13.95 -6.91 -20.74
N LEU A 174 -13.95 -6.36 -21.96
CA LEU A 174 -15.15 -5.85 -22.63
C LEU A 174 -16.12 -6.99 -22.99
N ASP A 175 -15.60 -8.15 -23.39
CA ASP A 175 -16.40 -9.35 -23.70
C ASP A 175 -17.02 -9.96 -22.44
N GLU A 176 -16.24 -10.10 -21.35
CA GLU A 176 -16.73 -10.52 -20.03
C GLU A 176 -17.85 -9.60 -19.52
N ALA A 177 -17.71 -8.29 -19.78
CA ALA A 177 -18.72 -7.28 -19.48
C ALA A 177 -19.92 -7.28 -20.45
N LYS A 178 -20.00 -8.22 -21.39
CA LYS A 178 -21.05 -8.40 -22.41
C LYS A 178 -21.26 -7.17 -23.31
N VAL A 179 -20.25 -6.31 -23.47
CA VAL A 179 -20.34 -5.09 -24.28
C VAL A 179 -20.66 -5.41 -25.74
N PHE A 180 -20.09 -6.47 -26.31
CA PHE A 180 -20.28 -6.82 -27.72
C PHE A 180 -21.67 -7.39 -28.04
N ALA A 181 -22.49 -7.70 -27.04
CA ALA A 181 -23.90 -8.05 -27.23
C ALA A 181 -24.78 -6.83 -27.50
N MET A 182 -24.28 -5.61 -27.24
CA MET A 182 -25.03 -4.37 -27.36
C MET A 182 -25.02 -3.81 -28.80
N ARG A 183 -26.15 -3.21 -29.21
CA ARG A 183 -26.27 -2.62 -30.56
C ARG A 183 -25.31 -1.43 -30.70
N ARG A 184 -24.53 -1.41 -31.78
CA ARG A 184 -23.52 -0.37 -32.09
C ARG A 184 -22.29 -0.36 -31.17
N ALA A 185 -22.01 -1.44 -30.44
CA ALA A 185 -20.83 -1.57 -29.59
C ALA A 185 -19.50 -1.32 -30.33
N THR A 186 -19.35 -1.91 -31.51
CA THR A 186 -18.09 -1.93 -32.26
C THR A 186 -17.55 -0.53 -32.63
N PRO A 187 -18.34 0.42 -33.17
CA PRO A 187 -17.88 1.80 -33.38
C PRO A 187 -17.33 2.48 -32.13
N VAL A 188 -17.94 2.27 -30.97
CA VAL A 188 -17.57 2.95 -29.73
C VAL A 188 -16.35 2.31 -29.10
N VAL A 189 -16.22 0.98 -29.14
CA VAL A 189 -15.00 0.29 -28.73
C VAL A 189 -13.82 0.70 -29.62
N ALA A 190 -14.03 0.84 -30.93
CA ALA A 190 -12.99 1.31 -31.85
C ALA A 190 -12.53 2.73 -31.52
N ALA A 191 -13.49 3.63 -31.25
CA ALA A 191 -13.19 5.00 -30.83
C ALA A 191 -12.45 5.05 -29.49
N ALA A 192 -12.92 4.29 -28.48
CA ALA A 192 -12.32 4.23 -27.15
C ALA A 192 -10.90 3.68 -27.17
N LEU A 193 -10.62 2.70 -28.04
CA LEU A 193 -9.27 2.15 -28.25
C LEU A 193 -8.43 2.98 -29.23
N ARG A 194 -8.99 4.06 -29.83
CA ARG A 194 -8.35 4.87 -30.88
C ARG A 194 -7.80 4.03 -32.05
N VAL A 195 -8.60 3.07 -32.52
CA VAL A 195 -8.28 2.23 -33.69
C VAL A 195 -9.36 2.33 -34.76
N SER A 196 -8.99 1.97 -35.98
CA SER A 196 -9.97 1.80 -37.05
C SER A 196 -10.90 0.61 -36.77
N ARG A 197 -12.10 0.63 -37.34
CA ARG A 197 -13.04 -0.50 -37.27
C ARG A 197 -12.42 -1.79 -37.85
N SER A 198 -11.65 -1.69 -38.93
CA SER A 198 -10.97 -2.84 -39.53
C SER A 198 -9.92 -3.43 -38.60
N THR A 199 -9.12 -2.59 -37.94
CA THR A 199 -8.16 -3.03 -36.90
C THR A 199 -8.89 -3.73 -35.75
N LEU A 200 -10.01 -3.18 -35.27
CA LEU A 200 -10.81 -3.81 -34.21
C LEU A 200 -11.36 -5.18 -34.64
N TYR A 201 -11.89 -5.30 -35.85
CA TYR A 201 -12.34 -6.60 -36.36
C TYR A 201 -11.21 -7.63 -36.44
N GLY A 202 -10.01 -7.21 -36.85
CA GLY A 202 -8.84 -8.09 -36.84
C GLY A 202 -8.47 -8.58 -35.43
N LEU A 203 -8.53 -7.69 -34.43
CA LEU A 203 -8.29 -8.05 -33.03
C LEU A 203 -9.40 -8.94 -32.46
N LEU A 204 -10.67 -8.71 -32.82
CA LEU A 204 -11.79 -9.57 -32.40
C LEU A 204 -11.71 -10.95 -33.03
N ALA A 205 -11.27 -11.06 -34.28
CA ALA A 205 -11.04 -12.34 -34.94
C ALA A 205 -9.91 -13.12 -34.26
N GLU A 206 -8.81 -12.46 -33.89
CA GLU A 206 -7.70 -13.04 -33.13
C GLU A 206 -8.13 -13.46 -31.72
N PHE A 207 -8.89 -12.61 -31.02
CA PHE A 207 -9.43 -12.91 -29.69
C PHE A 207 -10.37 -14.13 -29.69
N ARG A 208 -11.14 -14.33 -30.76
CA ARG A 208 -12.08 -15.45 -30.92
C ARG A 208 -11.45 -16.69 -31.54
N ALA A 209 -10.22 -16.61 -32.03
CA ALA A 209 -9.54 -17.78 -32.54
C ALA A 209 -9.28 -18.75 -31.37
N PRO A 210 -9.68 -20.03 -31.47
CA PRO A 210 -9.39 -21.00 -30.43
C PRO A 210 -7.87 -21.08 -30.27
N SER A 211 -7.39 -20.93 -29.04
CA SER A 211 -5.99 -21.14 -28.67
C SER A 211 -5.59 -22.55 -29.10
N THR A 212 -4.90 -22.71 -30.23
CA THR A 212 -4.33 -23.99 -30.63
C THR A 212 -3.11 -24.30 -29.75
N LYS A 213 -3.37 -24.64 -28.49
CA LYS A 213 -2.44 -25.33 -27.58
C LYS A 213 -3.25 -26.17 -26.62
N ASP A 214 -3.66 -27.33 -27.12
CA ASP A 214 -3.71 -28.57 -26.34
C ASP A 214 -3.27 -29.69 -27.28
N HIS A 215 -1.99 -30.03 -27.21
CA HIS A 215 -1.47 -31.35 -27.59
C HIS A 215 -0.53 -31.77 -26.46
N THR A 216 -1.02 -32.70 -25.66
CA THR A 216 -0.27 -33.65 -24.84
C THR A 216 -1.12 -34.93 -24.91
N PRO A 217 -0.54 -36.12 -25.13
CA PRO A 217 0.62 -36.66 -24.41
C PRO A 217 1.95 -36.57 -25.16
#